data_AF-A0A9E1IPT0-F1
#
_entry.id   AF-A0A9E1IPT0-F1
#
_cell.length_a   1.000
_cell.length_b   1.000
_cell.length_c   1.000
_cell.angle_alpha   90.00
_cell.angle_beta   90.00
_cell.angle_gamma   90.00
#
_symmetry.space_group_name_H-M   'P 1'
#
loop_
_entity.id
_entity.type
_entity.pdbx_description
1 polymer ?
#
loop_
_entity_poly.entity_id
_entity_poly.type
_entity_poly.pdbx_seq_one_letter_code
_entity_poly.pdbx_strand_id
1 'polypeptide(L)'
;MHPVLVEISGFAVHMYGFLGATGFLLMAVVAIMQGKKIGIPAERMSDLIFWTSLAAIVGSRAVFLIQNPGDGLSISAFFNIRSGGLVFYGAMLVGIPV
;
A
#
# COMPACT_ATOMS: atom_id res chain seq x y z
N MET A 1 24.62 3.08 4.50
CA MET A 1 23.14 3.21 4.57
C MET A 1 22.63 2.06 5.41
N HIS A 2 21.81 2.31 6.44
CA HIS A 2 21.22 1.25 7.28
C HIS A 2 19.85 0.86 6.70
N PRO A 3 19.74 -0.25 5.95
CA PRO A 3 18.48 -0.65 5.32
C PRO A 3 17.43 -1.11 6.34
N VAL A 4 17.87 -1.47 7.55
CA VAL A 4 17.03 -1.89 8.68
C VAL A 4 17.08 -0.80 9.74
N LEU A 5 15.91 -0.27 10.10
CA LEU A 5 15.76 0.75 11.15
C LEU A 5 15.81 0.11 12.53
N VAL A 6 15.02 -0.94 12.72
CA VAL A 6 14.91 -1.70 13.96
C VAL A 6 14.65 -3.14 13.59
N GLU A 7 15.31 -4.06 14.29
CA GLU A 7 15.04 -5.49 14.21
C GLU A 7 14.54 -5.95 15.57
N ILE A 8 13.33 -6.51 15.62
CA ILE A 8 12.74 -7.05 16.84
C ILE A 8 12.51 -8.53 16.62
N SER A 9 13.32 -9.38 17.27
CA SER A 9 13.17 -10.85 17.25
C SER A 9 12.98 -11.46 15.85
N GLY A 10 13.78 -11.04 14.87
CA GLY A 10 13.71 -11.51 13.47
C GLY A 10 12.69 -10.76 12.59
N PHE A 11 12.01 -9.74 13.12
CA PHE A 11 11.19 -8.82 12.34
C PHE A 11 11.99 -7.55 12.03
N ALA A 12 12.54 -7.48 10.81
CA ALA A 12 13.27 -6.32 10.32
C ALA A 12 12.30 -5.27 9.76
N VAL A 13 12.29 -4.08 10.35
CA VAL A 13 11.60 -2.91 9.79
C VAL A 13 12.56 -2.19 8.87
N HIS A 14 12.26 -2.21 7.57
CA HIS A 14 13.10 -1.55 6.59
C HIS A 14 12.84 -0.04 6.49
N MET A 15 13.91 0.73 6.28
CA MET A 15 13.84 2.19 6.18
C MET A 15 12.97 2.67 5.01
N TYR A 16 13.00 1.97 3.88
CA TYR A 16 12.16 2.31 2.72
C TYR A 16 10.66 2.13 3.03
N GLY A 17 10.30 1.05 3.75
CA GLY A 17 8.92 0.77 4.13
C GLY A 17 8.42 1.78 5.16
N PHE A 18 9.27 2.12 6.13
CA PHE A 18 8.97 3.16 7.11
C PHE A 18 8.72 4.53 6.45
N LEU A 19 9.63 4.98 5.57
CA LEU A 19 9.46 6.24 4.86
C LEU A 19 8.19 6.24 3.99
N GLY A 20 7.92 5.15 3.27
CA GLY A 20 6.69 4.99 2.50
C GLY A 20 5.43 5.08 3.36
N ALA A 21 5.40 4.38 4.50
CA ALA A 21 4.27 4.43 5.44
C ALA A 21 4.08 5.83 6.03
N THR A 22 5.16 6.51 6.42
CA THR A 22 5.07 7.89 6.93
C THR A 22 4.56 8.86 5.86
N GLY A 23 5.04 8.76 4.62
CA GLY A 23 4.55 9.57 3.51
C GLY A 23 3.06 9.35 3.22
N PHE A 24 2.62 8.09 3.24
CA PHE A 24 1.20 7.73 3.12
C PHE A 24 0.36 8.35 4.25
N LEU A 25 0.78 8.22 5.50
CA LEU A 25 0.06 8.77 6.65
C LEU A 25 -0.03 10.29 6.59
N LEU A 26 1.07 10.98 6.25
CA LEU A 26 1.08 12.43 6.08
C LEU A 26 0.11 12.86 4.97
N MET A 27 0.12 12.16 3.83
CA MET A 27 -0.80 12.44 2.73
C MET A 27 -2.27 12.18 3.11
N ALA A 28 -2.55 11.12 3.87
CA ALA A 28 -3.89 10.83 4.37
C ALA A 28 -4.41 11.95 5.26
N VAL A 29 -3.58 12.45 6.18
CA VAL A 29 -3.93 13.60 7.04
C VAL A 29 -4.20 14.84 6.20
N VAL A 30 -3.33 15.15 5.24
CA VAL A 30 -3.51 16.30 4.33
C VAL A 30 -4.80 16.15 3.51
N ALA A 31 -5.08 14.96 2.98
CA ALA A 31 -6.29 14.69 2.20
C ALA A 31 -7.57 14.90 3.04
N ILE A 32 -7.59 14.43 4.28
CA ILE A 32 -8.71 14.66 5.22
C ILE A 32 -8.87 16.15 5.52
N MET A 33 -7.77 16.86 5.80
CA MET A 33 -7.82 18.30 6.04
C MET A 33 -8.33 19.08 4.84
N GLN A 34 -7.91 18.71 3.63
CA GLN A 34 -8.36 19.33 2.37
C GLN A 34 -9.82 19.00 2.08
N GLY A 35 -10.25 17.75 2.31
CA GLY A 35 -11.65 17.31 2.19
C GLY A 35 -12.58 18.15 3.06
N LYS A 36 -12.19 18.40 4.33
CA LYS A 36 -12.95 19.28 5.23
C LYS A 36 -13.12 20.69 4.67
N LYS A 37 -12.10 21.26 4.02
CA LYS A 37 -12.17 22.62 3.44
C LYS A 37 -13.17 22.74 2.29
N ILE A 38 -13.44 21.64 1.58
CA ILE A 38 -14.40 21.58 0.47
C ILE A 38 -15.74 20.96 0.88
N GLY A 39 -15.98 20.79 2.19
CA GLY A 39 -17.26 20.29 2.72
C GLY A 39 -17.43 18.76 2.67
N ILE A 40 -16.35 18.00 2.42
CA ILE A 40 -16.38 16.54 2.48
C ILE A 40 -16.21 16.08 3.94
N PRO A 41 -17.11 15.24 4.48
CA PRO A 41 -16.96 14.67 5.81
C PRO A 41 -15.67 13.86 5.96
N ALA A 42 -15.06 13.91 7.15
CA ALA A 42 -13.80 13.20 7.41
C ALA A 42 -13.95 11.69 7.29
N GLU A 43 -15.13 11.18 7.65
CA GLU A 43 -15.51 9.77 7.58
C GLU A 43 -15.44 9.29 6.12
N ARG A 44 -16.10 10.02 5.21
CA ARG A 44 -16.09 9.69 3.78
C ARG A 44 -14.68 9.72 3.19
N MET A 45 -13.87 10.70 3.59
CA MET A 45 -12.48 10.77 3.12
C MET A 45 -11.64 9.60 3.66
N SER A 46 -11.84 9.23 4.93
CA SER A 46 -11.15 8.10 5.55
C SER A 46 -11.56 6.77 4.92
N ASP A 47 -12.84 6.59 4.62
CA ASP A 47 -13.37 5.42 3.90
C ASP A 47 -12.73 5.30 2.52
N LEU A 48 -12.66 6.41 1.77
CA LEU A 48 -12.01 6.45 0.47
C LEU A 48 -10.52 6.08 0.58
N ILE A 49 -9.78 6.68 1.51
CA ILE A 49 -8.37 6.37 1.73
C ILE A 49 -8.19 4.89 2.06
N PHE A 50 -9.02 4.32 2.93
CA PHE A 50 -8.95 2.92 3.32
C PHE A 50 -9.19 1.98 2.13
N TRP A 51 -10.31 2.14 1.42
CA TRP A 51 -10.68 1.25 0.31
C TRP A 51 -9.75 1.38 -0.89
N THR A 52 -9.31 2.59 -1.23
CA THR A 52 -8.33 2.81 -2.32
C THR A 52 -6.97 2.21 -1.98
N SER A 53 -6.51 2.34 -0.73
CA SER A 53 -5.25 1.71 -0.29
C SER A 53 -5.32 0.20 -0.36
N LEU A 54 -6.45 -0.39 0.06
CA LEU A 54 -6.67 -1.83 -0.04
C LEU A 54 -6.67 -2.30 -1.50
N ALA A 55 -7.42 -1.61 -2.36
CA ALA A 55 -7.46 -1.87 -3.80
C ALA A 55 -6.08 -1.73 -4.46
N ALA A 56 -5.29 -0.74 -4.05
CA ALA A 56 -3.93 -0.54 -4.52
C ALA A 56 -2.99 -1.70 -4.13
N ILE A 57 -3.06 -2.19 -2.89
CA ILE A 57 -2.29 -3.35 -2.45
C ILE A 57 -2.68 -4.61 -3.24
N VAL A 58 -3.99 -4.85 -3.39
CA VAL A 58 -4.51 -5.99 -4.15
C VAL A 58 -4.08 -5.92 -5.62
N GLY A 59 -4.24 -4.77 -6.28
CA GLY A 59 -3.87 -4.57 -7.68
C GLY A 59 -2.36 -4.70 -7.91
N SER A 60 -1.54 -4.13 -7.03
CA SER A 60 -0.08 -4.25 -7.11
C SER A 60 0.40 -5.69 -6.97
N ARG A 61 -0.25 -6.51 -6.13
CA ARG A 61 0.06 -7.93 -5.98
C ARG A 61 -0.43 -8.77 -7.16
N ALA A 62 -1.65 -8.53 -7.63
CA ALA A 62 -2.19 -9.24 -8.78
C ALA A 62 -1.31 -9.04 -10.02
N VAL A 63 -0.92 -7.80 -10.30
CA VAL A 63 -0.04 -7.46 -11.43
C VAL A 63 1.36 -8.03 -11.27
N PHE A 64 1.87 -8.17 -10.04
CA PHE A 64 3.14 -8.87 -9.78
C PHE A 64 3.07 -10.35 -10.17
N LEU A 65 2.03 -11.07 -9.73
CA LEU A 65 1.87 -12.49 -10.03
C LEU A 65 1.65 -12.77 -11.52
N ILE A 66 0.93 -11.87 -12.23
CA ILE A 66 0.73 -11.98 -13.67
C ILE A 66 2.08 -11.87 -14.42
N GLN A 67 2.98 -11.00 -13.96
CA GLN A 67 4.29 -10.82 -14.58
C GLN A 67 5.30 -11.91 -14.22
N ASN A 68 5.11 -12.57 -13.08
CA ASN A 68 6.00 -13.60 -12.57
C ASN A 68 5.25 -14.94 -12.49
N PRO A 69 4.81 -15.53 -13.62
CA PRO A 69 4.04 -16.76 -13.63
C PRO A 69 4.80 -17.96 -13.03
N GLY A 70 6.13 -17.88 -12.94
CA GLY A 70 6.98 -18.88 -12.28
C GLY A 70 6.76 -19.00 -10.77
N ASP A 71 6.25 -17.95 -10.10
CA ASP A 71 5.94 -17.97 -8.67
C ASP A 71 4.60 -18.66 -8.34
N GLY A 72 3.84 -19.05 -9.37
CA GLY A 72 2.56 -19.73 -9.26
C GLY A 72 1.41 -18.81 -8.88
N LEU A 73 0.28 -18.94 -9.60
CA LEU A 73 -0.98 -18.22 -9.33
C LEU A 73 -1.76 -18.85 -8.16
N SER A 74 -1.09 -19.12 -7.04
CA SER A 74 -1.72 -19.69 -5.84
C SER A 74 -2.22 -18.60 -4.90
N ILE A 75 -3.31 -18.87 -4.18
CA ILE A 75 -3.79 -18.03 -3.07
C ILE A 75 -2.68 -17.81 -2.02
N SER A 76 -1.85 -18.83 -1.77
CA SER A 76 -0.72 -18.73 -0.84
C SER A 76 0.33 -17.71 -1.32
N ALA A 77 0.62 -17.69 -2.62
CA ALA A 77 1.51 -16.70 -3.23
C ALA A 77 0.91 -15.30 -3.16
N PHE A 78 -0.40 -15.15 -3.36
CA PHE A 78 -1.06 -13.85 -3.24
C PHE A 78 -0.88 -13.22 -1.84
N PHE A 79 -1.07 -13.98 -0.76
CA PHE A 79 -0.91 -13.47 0.61
C PHE A 79 0.54 -13.32 1.07
N ASN A 80 1.52 -13.86 0.34
CA ASN A 80 2.94 -13.73 0.68
C ASN A 80 3.52 -12.36 0.26
N ILE A 81 2.99 -11.29 0.84
CA ILE A 81 3.42 -9.90 0.59
C ILE A 81 4.77 -9.60 1.29
N ARG A 82 5.11 -10.36 2.34
CA ARG A 82 6.35 -10.17 3.11
C ARG A 82 7.62 -10.49 2.33
N SER A 83 7.53 -11.41 1.37
CA SER A 83 8.66 -11.73 0.47
C SER A 83 8.93 -10.60 -0.54
N GLY A 84 8.13 -9.53 -0.53
CA GLY A 84 8.13 -8.48 -1.53
C GLY A 84 7.18 -8.81 -2.69
N GLY A 85 7.39 -8.15 -3.83
CA GLY A 85 6.59 -8.37 -5.04
C GLY A 85 5.28 -7.58 -5.07
N LEU A 86 5.38 -6.26 -4.92
CA LEU A 86 4.30 -5.32 -5.17
C LEU A 86 4.72 -4.42 -6.34
N VAL A 87 3.86 -4.31 -7.34
CA VAL A 87 4.13 -3.51 -8.53
C VAL A 87 3.40 -2.17 -8.47
N PHE A 88 4.15 -1.06 -8.52
CA PHE A 88 3.63 0.30 -8.33
C PHE A 88 2.46 0.63 -9.27
N TYR A 89 2.59 0.39 -10.57
CA TYR A 89 1.53 0.71 -11.53
C TYR A 89 0.31 -0.21 -11.41
N GLY A 90 0.46 -1.42 -10.88
CA GLY A 90 -0.69 -2.27 -10.54
C GLY A 90 -1.53 -1.66 -9.40
N ALA A 91 -0.87 -0.97 -8.47
CA ALA A 91 -1.55 -0.19 -7.44
C ALA A 91 -2.34 0.97 -8.05
N MET A 92 -1.74 1.66 -9.02
CA MET A 92 -2.34 2.83 -9.67
C MET A 92 -3.53 2.46 -10.56
N LEU A 93 -3.49 1.33 -11.26
CA LEU A 93 -4.61 0.88 -12.12
C LEU A 93 -5.87 0.53 -11.34
N VAL A 94 -5.72 -0.08 -10.17
CA VAL A 94 -6.85 -0.61 -9.39
C VAL A 94 -7.25 0.31 -8.24
N GLY A 95 -6.30 1.08 -7.71
CA GLY A 95 -6.51 1.96 -6.56
C GLY A 95 -7.14 3.30 -6.87
N ILE A 96 -7.34 3.67 -8.14
CA ILE A 96 -8.01 4.92 -8.50
C ILE A 96 -9.53 4.74 -8.31
N PRO A 97 -10.15 5.46 -7.36
CA PRO A 97 -11.60 5.46 -7.22
C PRO A 97 -12.20 6.23 -8.41
N VAL A 98 -13.18 5.60 -9.08
CA VAL A 98 -13.99 6.22 -10.15
C VAL A 98 -15.26 6.82 -9.55
#